data_AF-R7T2M2-F1
#
_entry.id   AF-R7T2M2-F1
#
_cell.length_a   1.000
_cell.length_b   1.000
_cell.length_c   1.000
_cell.angle_alpha   90.00
_cell.angle_beta   90.00
_cell.angle_gamma   90.00
#
_symmetry.space_group_name_H-M   'P 1'
#
loop_
_entity.id
_entity.type
_entity.pdbx_description
1 polymer ?
#
loop_
_entity_poly.entity_id
_entity_poly.type
_entity_poly.pdbx_seq_one_letter_code
_entity_poly.pdbx_strand_id
1 'polypeptide(L)'
;ICGAAPLGAELIEKLARILPNSVIGQGYGMTELATGATSIPLDRRVGEPGSAGVLLPGIVARVVRQDGTVAGFNELGELHLKTPSMSLGYLNDPTATAETFRDGWVHTGDEVIINERKEVFVVDRIKELIKVRGLQVAPSELESHLLDHPDVADVCVVGIPDDFSGELPFAFIVLNDGARVDIEAHKRNPYAIKEAMMAVRLYVFPFRVCAEFVVVARRRAQSEVQATCRRGVCGYDS
;
A
#
# COMPACT_ATOMS: atom_id res chain seq x y z
N ILE A 1 6.65 -10.60 -13.35
CA ILE A 1 6.09 -10.68 -11.99
C ILE A 1 6.63 -9.49 -11.21
N CYS A 2 5.74 -8.66 -10.68
CA CYS A 2 6.06 -7.58 -9.75
C CYS A 2 5.70 -8.03 -8.32
N GLY A 3 6.30 -7.43 -7.30
CA GLY A 3 6.01 -7.76 -5.90
C GLY A 3 6.52 -6.68 -4.97
N ALA A 4 6.31 -6.84 -3.67
CA ALA A 4 6.69 -5.92 -2.59
C ALA A 4 5.99 -4.54 -2.56
N ALA A 5 5.35 -4.11 -3.65
CA ALA A 5 4.52 -2.89 -3.68
C ALA A 5 3.29 -3.06 -4.59
N PRO A 6 2.20 -2.32 -4.35
CA PRO A 6 1.03 -2.28 -5.22
C PRO A 6 1.40 -1.87 -6.66
N LEU A 7 0.77 -2.49 -7.66
CA LEU A 7 0.94 -2.15 -9.07
C LEU A 7 -0.38 -1.58 -9.60
N GLY A 8 -0.37 -0.30 -9.93
CA GLY A 8 -1.57 0.40 -10.41
C GLY A 8 -2.09 -0.18 -11.73
N ALA A 9 -3.43 -0.19 -11.87
CA ALA A 9 -4.12 -0.72 -13.05
C ALA A 9 -3.63 -0.08 -14.37
N GLU A 10 -3.44 1.24 -14.36
CA GLU A 10 -3.00 1.98 -15.55
C GLU A 10 -1.60 1.55 -16.02
N LEU A 11 -0.70 1.24 -15.08
CA LEU A 11 0.65 0.78 -15.40
C LEU A 11 0.64 -0.65 -15.97
N ILE A 12 -0.22 -1.52 -15.44
CA ILE A 12 -0.45 -2.87 -15.99
C ILE A 12 -0.92 -2.77 -17.44
N GLU A 13 -1.90 -1.92 -17.72
CA GLU A 13 -2.42 -1.71 -19.07
C GLU A 13 -1.36 -1.17 -20.03
N LYS A 14 -0.59 -0.16 -19.61
CA LYS A 14 0.51 0.40 -20.39
C LYS A 14 1.56 -0.68 -20.72
N LEU A 15 1.97 -1.47 -19.72
CA LEU A 15 2.94 -2.55 -19.92
C LEU A 15 2.41 -3.64 -20.83
N ALA A 16 1.14 -4.02 -20.71
CA ALA A 16 0.51 -5.04 -21.56
C ALA A 16 0.47 -4.62 -23.04
N ARG A 17 0.36 -3.33 -23.34
CA ARG A 17 0.44 -2.80 -24.72
C ARG A 17 1.86 -2.84 -25.28
N ILE A 18 2.86 -2.50 -24.46
CA ILE A 18 4.27 -2.46 -24.88
C ILE A 18 4.83 -3.88 -25.05
N LEU A 19 4.43 -4.81 -24.18
CA LEU A 19 4.92 -6.18 -24.11
C LEU A 19 3.78 -7.20 -24.28
N PRO A 20 3.22 -7.36 -25.49
CA PRO A 20 1.97 -8.12 -25.71
C PRO A 20 2.08 -9.63 -25.43
N ASN A 21 3.30 -10.17 -25.40
CA ASN A 21 3.56 -11.60 -25.16
C ASN A 21 4.05 -11.90 -23.74
N SER A 22 4.12 -10.90 -22.86
CA SER A 22 4.61 -11.06 -21.49
C SER A 22 3.49 -11.42 -20.52
N VAL A 23 3.82 -12.18 -19.47
CA VAL A 23 2.94 -12.42 -18.32
C VAL A 23 3.17 -11.31 -17.30
N ILE A 24 2.12 -10.52 -17.02
CA ILE A 24 2.17 -9.32 -16.19
C ILE A 24 1.21 -9.49 -15.02
N GLY A 25 1.65 -9.14 -13.83
CA GLY A 25 0.86 -9.20 -12.62
C GLY A 25 1.74 -9.28 -11.39
N GLN A 26 1.10 -9.37 -10.23
CA GLN A 26 1.77 -9.30 -8.95
C GLN A 26 1.83 -10.66 -8.26
N GLY A 27 2.83 -10.80 -7.39
CA GLY A 27 2.91 -11.83 -6.37
C GLY A 27 3.14 -11.18 -5.01
N TYR A 28 2.67 -11.83 -3.97
CA TYR A 28 2.88 -11.43 -2.58
C TYR A 28 3.73 -12.49 -1.87
N GLY A 29 4.54 -12.02 -0.93
CA GLY A 29 5.31 -12.86 -0.04
C GLY A 29 6.14 -12.03 0.92
N MET A 30 6.74 -12.72 1.88
CA MET A 30 7.56 -12.14 2.94
C MET A 30 8.77 -13.05 3.20
N THR A 31 9.78 -12.52 3.87
CA THR A 31 11.04 -13.23 4.15
C THR A 31 10.78 -14.49 4.98
N GLU A 32 9.82 -14.40 5.89
CA GLU A 32 9.38 -15.43 6.83
C GLU A 32 8.73 -16.64 6.13
N LEU A 33 8.36 -16.52 4.85
CA LEU A 33 7.78 -17.58 4.03
C LEU A 33 8.76 -18.16 2.99
N ALA A 34 10.01 -17.70 3.00
CA ALA A 34 11.01 -17.98 1.97
C ALA A 34 10.53 -17.56 0.57
N THR A 35 10.28 -16.24 0.42
CA THR A 35 10.06 -15.50 -0.83
C THR A 35 8.60 -15.27 -1.22
N GLY A 36 7.85 -16.30 -1.60
CA GLY A 36 6.55 -16.10 -2.28
C GLY A 36 5.44 -16.93 -1.65
N ALA A 37 4.30 -16.29 -1.41
CA ALA A 37 3.07 -16.95 -0.99
C ALA A 37 2.05 -17.06 -2.13
N THR A 38 2.00 -16.04 -2.99
CA THR A 38 1.07 -15.97 -4.11
C THR A 38 1.79 -15.63 -5.42
N SER A 39 1.18 -16.00 -6.52
CA SER A 39 1.62 -15.62 -7.87
C SER A 39 0.43 -15.45 -8.79
N ILE A 40 0.65 -14.83 -9.94
CA ILE A 40 -0.34 -14.66 -10.99
C ILE A 40 -0.95 -16.03 -11.35
N PRO A 41 -2.28 -16.15 -11.48
CA PRO A 41 -2.91 -17.38 -11.94
C PRO A 41 -2.32 -17.86 -13.28
N LEU A 42 -2.02 -19.16 -13.39
CA LEU A 42 -1.39 -19.73 -14.59
C LEU A 42 -2.30 -19.73 -15.82
N ASP A 43 -3.61 -19.60 -15.62
CA ASP A 43 -4.63 -19.54 -16.67
C ASP A 43 -4.78 -18.13 -17.27
N ARG A 44 -4.05 -17.13 -16.76
CA ARG A 44 -4.11 -15.75 -17.24
C ARG A 44 -2.73 -15.20 -17.55
N ARG A 45 -2.66 -14.44 -18.66
CA ARG A 45 -1.45 -13.69 -19.02
C ARG A 45 -1.33 -12.38 -18.23
N VAL A 46 -2.46 -11.72 -17.97
CA VAL A 46 -2.51 -10.48 -17.21
C VAL A 46 -3.32 -10.72 -15.95
N GLY A 47 -2.71 -10.49 -14.79
CA GLY A 47 -3.38 -10.58 -13.50
C GLY A 47 -4.47 -9.52 -13.36
N GLU A 48 -5.43 -9.79 -12.48
CA GLU A 48 -6.43 -8.78 -12.09
C GLU A 48 -5.71 -7.57 -11.46
N PRO A 49 -6.01 -6.33 -11.89
CA PRO A 49 -5.43 -5.14 -11.26
C PRO A 49 -5.67 -5.11 -9.75
N GLY A 50 -4.63 -4.77 -8.98
CA GLY A 50 -4.67 -4.77 -7.51
C GLY A 50 -4.62 -6.17 -6.86
N SER A 51 -4.75 -7.25 -7.63
CA SER A 51 -4.57 -8.60 -7.11
C SER A 51 -3.09 -8.95 -6.96
N ALA A 52 -2.75 -9.46 -5.78
CA ALA A 52 -1.50 -10.14 -5.49
C ALA A 52 -1.47 -11.60 -6.01
N GLY A 53 -2.48 -12.04 -6.75
CA GLY A 53 -2.54 -13.38 -7.34
C GLY A 53 -3.17 -14.43 -6.43
N VAL A 54 -2.89 -15.70 -6.72
CA VAL A 54 -3.43 -16.88 -6.03
C VAL A 54 -2.33 -17.62 -5.28
N LEU A 55 -2.71 -18.39 -4.25
CA LEU A 55 -1.75 -19.16 -3.44
C LEU A 55 -0.92 -20.13 -4.29
N LEU A 56 0.36 -20.21 -3.98
CA LEU A 56 1.23 -21.25 -4.53
C LEU A 56 0.89 -22.63 -3.95
N PRO A 57 1.18 -23.73 -4.67
CA PRO A 57 0.94 -25.08 -4.18
C PRO A 57 1.61 -25.35 -2.83
N GLY A 58 0.90 -26.03 -1.93
CA GLY A 58 1.40 -26.38 -0.59
C GLY A 58 1.26 -25.28 0.45
N ILE A 59 0.70 -24.11 0.08
CA ILE A 59 0.43 -23.00 0.99
C ILE A 59 -1.06 -22.99 1.36
N VAL A 60 -1.34 -22.86 2.65
CA VAL A 60 -2.69 -22.69 3.19
C VAL A 60 -2.81 -21.28 3.72
N ALA A 61 -3.91 -20.61 3.41
CA ALA A 61 -4.23 -19.28 3.92
C ALA A 61 -5.57 -19.28 4.64
N ARG A 62 -5.70 -18.38 5.61
CA ARG A 62 -6.98 -17.93 6.15
C ARG A 62 -6.92 -16.43 6.37
N VAL A 63 -8.06 -15.77 6.31
CA VAL A 63 -8.21 -14.36 6.68
C VAL A 63 -8.92 -14.33 8.02
N VAL A 64 -8.38 -13.57 8.99
CA VAL A 64 -8.90 -13.50 10.35
C VAL A 64 -9.32 -12.07 10.66
N ARG A 65 -10.58 -11.88 11.02
CA ARG A 65 -11.12 -10.57 11.41
C ARG A 65 -10.55 -10.13 12.76
N GLN A 66 -10.72 -8.85 13.09
CA GLN A 66 -10.25 -8.29 14.36
C GLN A 66 -10.84 -8.96 15.61
N ASP A 67 -12.03 -9.54 15.50
CA ASP A 67 -12.68 -10.30 16.59
C ASP A 67 -12.14 -11.74 16.74
N GLY A 68 -11.18 -12.15 15.91
CA GLY A 68 -10.56 -13.48 15.91
C GLY A 68 -11.31 -14.53 15.09
N THR A 69 -12.44 -14.18 14.45
CA THR A 69 -13.19 -15.10 13.59
C THR A 69 -12.59 -15.21 12.20
N VAL A 70 -12.78 -16.35 11.54
CA VAL A 70 -12.34 -16.54 10.15
C VAL A 70 -13.28 -15.80 9.21
N ALA A 71 -12.72 -14.95 8.34
CA ALA A 71 -13.43 -14.25 7.30
C ALA A 71 -13.78 -15.17 6.12
N GLY A 72 -14.94 -14.94 5.52
CA GLY A 72 -15.36 -15.51 4.24
C GLY A 72 -14.74 -14.76 3.05
N PHE A 73 -15.19 -15.10 1.85
CA PHE A 73 -14.76 -14.39 0.65
C PHE A 73 -15.26 -12.95 0.64
N ASN A 74 -14.46 -12.04 0.08
CA ASN A 74 -14.70 -10.60 -0.04
C ASN A 74 -14.82 -9.86 1.31
N GLU A 75 -14.37 -10.47 2.40
CA GLU A 75 -14.33 -9.84 3.72
C GLU A 75 -12.90 -9.52 4.14
N LEU A 76 -12.76 -8.41 4.87
CA LEU A 76 -11.50 -7.85 5.30
C LEU A 76 -10.98 -8.54 6.57
N GLY A 77 -9.67 -8.78 6.63
CA GLY A 77 -9.00 -9.20 7.85
C GLY A 77 -7.50 -9.47 7.66
N GLU A 78 -6.83 -9.89 8.72
CA GLU A 78 -5.41 -10.24 8.69
C GLU A 78 -5.17 -11.55 7.92
N LEU A 79 -4.21 -11.55 7.00
CA LEU A 79 -3.77 -12.76 6.31
C LEU A 79 -2.91 -13.63 7.24
N HIS A 80 -3.33 -14.87 7.49
CA HIS A 80 -2.50 -15.89 8.14
C HIS A 80 -2.12 -16.96 7.13
N LEU A 81 -0.85 -17.32 7.11
CA LEU A 81 -0.30 -18.28 6.15
C LEU A 81 0.36 -19.46 6.84
N LYS A 82 0.30 -20.63 6.20
CA LYS A 82 1.00 -21.83 6.62
C LYS A 82 1.60 -22.52 5.41
N THR A 83 2.90 -22.75 5.45
CA THR A 83 3.67 -23.39 4.37
C THR A 83 4.80 -24.25 4.93
N PRO A 84 5.21 -25.34 4.26
CA PRO A 84 6.42 -26.08 4.62
C PRO A 84 7.70 -25.22 4.56
N SER A 85 7.68 -24.10 3.84
CA SER A 85 8.82 -23.20 3.65
C SER A 85 8.94 -22.09 4.71
N MET A 86 8.13 -22.12 5.77
CA MET A 86 8.18 -21.12 6.85
C MET A 86 9.56 -21.10 7.51
N SER A 87 10.06 -19.92 7.84
CA SER A 87 11.29 -19.80 8.63
C SER A 87 11.09 -20.36 10.05
N LEU A 88 12.19 -20.67 10.71
CA LEU A 88 12.17 -21.19 12.09
C LEU A 88 11.88 -20.10 13.14
N GLY A 89 11.88 -18.84 12.74
CA GLY A 89 11.83 -17.68 13.63
C GLY A 89 12.95 -16.68 13.36
N TYR A 90 13.01 -15.66 14.21
CA TYR A 90 14.04 -14.62 14.17
C TYR A 90 15.22 -14.98 15.06
N LEU A 91 16.43 -14.70 14.57
CA LEU A 91 17.66 -14.97 15.30
C LEU A 91 17.74 -14.10 16.56
N ASN A 92 17.86 -14.75 17.73
CA ASN A 92 17.97 -14.11 19.05
C ASN A 92 16.78 -13.21 19.44
N ASP A 93 15.62 -13.38 18.79
CA ASP A 93 14.40 -12.63 19.13
C ASP A 93 13.21 -13.58 19.33
N PRO A 94 13.12 -14.22 20.52
CA PRO A 94 12.03 -15.13 20.83
C PRO A 94 10.68 -14.41 20.92
N THR A 95 10.66 -13.12 21.26
CA THR A 95 9.45 -12.31 21.35
C THR A 95 8.85 -12.09 19.97
N ALA A 96 9.62 -11.55 19.02
CA ALA A 96 9.15 -11.35 17.65
C ALA A 96 8.79 -12.69 16.98
N THR A 97 9.51 -13.77 17.33
CA THR A 97 9.20 -15.11 16.84
C THR A 97 7.83 -15.58 17.34
N ALA A 98 7.56 -15.46 18.64
CA ALA A 98 6.27 -15.80 19.21
C ALA A 98 5.14 -14.86 18.76
N GLU A 99 5.46 -13.64 18.32
CA GLU A 99 4.48 -12.72 17.74
C GLU A 99 4.10 -13.07 16.30
N THR A 100 5.06 -13.54 15.51
CA THR A 100 4.87 -13.80 14.08
C THR A 100 4.43 -15.24 13.82
N PHE A 101 5.01 -16.19 14.55
CA PHE A 101 4.75 -17.63 14.40
C PHE A 101 3.91 -18.13 15.58
N ARG A 102 2.59 -18.23 15.38
CA ARG A 102 1.62 -18.61 16.42
C ARG A 102 0.76 -19.76 15.94
N ASP A 103 0.57 -20.77 16.78
CA ASP A 103 -0.29 -21.92 16.49
C ASP A 103 0.00 -22.62 15.14
N GLY A 104 1.25 -22.56 14.69
CA GLY A 104 1.69 -23.10 13.40
C GLY A 104 1.28 -22.28 12.17
N TRP A 105 0.93 -21.01 12.36
CA TRP A 105 0.64 -20.00 11.34
C TRP A 105 1.61 -18.83 11.42
N VAL A 106 1.90 -18.23 10.27
CA VAL A 106 2.54 -16.92 10.16
C VAL A 106 1.46 -15.85 10.15
N HIS A 107 1.46 -15.01 11.17
CA HIS A 107 0.69 -13.78 11.24
C HIS A 107 1.43 -12.72 10.41
N THR A 108 0.90 -12.40 9.24
CA THR A 108 1.60 -11.51 8.30
C THR A 108 1.61 -10.06 8.76
N GLY A 109 0.62 -9.65 9.57
CA GLY A 109 0.37 -8.25 9.86
C GLY A 109 -0.16 -7.47 8.65
N ASP A 110 -0.54 -8.14 7.56
CA ASP A 110 -1.10 -7.52 6.37
C ASP A 110 -2.61 -7.77 6.32
N GLU A 111 -3.36 -6.70 6.09
CA GLU A 111 -4.81 -6.74 5.93
C GLU A 111 -5.15 -7.02 4.46
N VAL A 112 -5.98 -8.02 4.24
CA VAL A 112 -6.29 -8.51 2.89
C VAL A 112 -7.78 -8.81 2.72
N ILE A 113 -8.17 -8.92 1.46
CA ILE A 113 -9.42 -9.51 1.02
C ILE A 113 -9.09 -10.67 0.08
N ILE A 114 -9.75 -11.82 0.25
CA ILE A 114 -9.68 -12.93 -0.71
C ILE A 114 -11.02 -13.01 -1.43
N ASN A 115 -11.03 -12.85 -2.76
CA ASN A 115 -12.26 -12.93 -3.54
C ASN A 115 -12.71 -14.38 -3.80
N GLU A 116 -13.88 -14.56 -4.39
CA GLU A 116 -14.44 -15.89 -4.74
C GLU A 116 -13.58 -16.67 -5.74
N ARG A 117 -12.74 -15.98 -6.52
CA ARG A 117 -11.76 -16.57 -7.43
C ARG A 117 -10.46 -16.96 -6.72
N LYS A 118 -10.40 -16.82 -5.39
CA LYS A 118 -9.25 -17.08 -4.51
C LYS A 118 -8.05 -16.18 -4.77
N GLU A 119 -8.29 -15.05 -5.41
CA GLU A 119 -7.29 -14.01 -5.60
C GLU A 119 -7.17 -13.19 -4.32
N VAL A 120 -5.93 -12.93 -3.89
CA VAL A 120 -5.60 -12.15 -2.71
C VAL A 120 -5.42 -10.69 -3.13
N PHE A 121 -6.07 -9.78 -2.41
CA PHE A 121 -5.92 -8.33 -2.56
C PHE A 121 -5.35 -7.81 -1.25
N VAL A 122 -4.12 -7.30 -1.30
CA VAL A 122 -3.48 -6.71 -0.12
C VAL A 122 -3.97 -5.27 -0.02
N VAL A 123 -4.66 -4.96 1.08
CA VAL A 123 -5.24 -3.65 1.32
C VAL A 123 -4.19 -2.74 1.93
N ASP A 124 -3.62 -3.13 3.08
CA ASP A 124 -2.51 -2.39 3.68
C ASP A 124 -1.81 -3.21 4.78
N ARG A 125 -0.76 -2.66 5.40
CA ARG A 125 -0.16 -3.23 6.60
C ARG A 125 -0.92 -2.73 7.83
N ILE A 126 -1.30 -3.63 8.73
CA ILE A 126 -2.04 -3.31 9.96
C ILE A 126 -1.31 -2.27 10.82
N LYS A 127 0.03 -2.32 10.83
CA LYS A 127 0.86 -1.35 11.57
C LYS A 127 0.99 0.02 10.89
N GLU A 128 0.65 0.12 9.60
CA GLU A 128 0.74 1.36 8.80
C GLU A 128 -0.62 2.03 8.58
N LEU A 129 -1.73 1.38 8.97
CA LEU A 129 -3.06 1.97 8.95
C LEU A 129 -3.14 3.23 9.82
N ILE A 130 -3.57 4.33 9.22
CA ILE A 130 -3.72 5.63 9.86
C ILE A 130 -5.05 5.67 10.62
N LYS A 131 -5.00 5.95 11.92
CA LYS A 131 -6.18 5.92 12.81
C LYS A 131 -6.84 7.29 12.94
N VAL A 132 -7.73 7.59 12.00
CA VAL A 132 -8.45 8.87 11.97
C VAL A 132 -9.82 8.72 12.63
N ARG A 133 -10.02 9.35 13.80
CA ARG A 133 -11.30 9.35 14.56
C ARG A 133 -11.87 7.96 14.80
N GLY A 134 -10.98 6.99 15.07
CA GLY A 134 -11.34 5.59 15.28
C GLY A 134 -11.60 4.80 13.99
N LEU A 135 -11.44 5.40 12.82
CA LEU A 135 -11.45 4.74 11.53
C LEU A 135 -10.02 4.36 11.13
N GLN A 136 -9.89 3.25 10.42
CA GLN A 136 -8.61 2.81 9.84
C GLN A 136 -8.57 3.23 8.37
N VAL A 137 -7.58 4.05 8.01
CA VAL A 137 -7.37 4.55 6.66
C VAL A 137 -6.09 3.95 6.11
N ALA A 138 -6.17 3.32 4.94
CA ALA A 138 -5.03 2.73 4.24
C ALA A 138 -4.22 3.83 3.51
N PRO A 139 -2.94 4.07 3.85
CA PRO A 139 -2.08 4.96 3.08
C PRO A 139 -2.06 4.64 1.59
N SER A 140 -2.01 3.36 1.22
CA SER A 140 -1.86 2.91 -0.16
C SER A 140 -3.04 3.31 -1.06
N GLU A 141 -4.26 3.36 -0.51
CA GLU A 141 -5.46 3.84 -1.21
C GLU A 141 -5.31 5.33 -1.54
N LEU A 142 -4.88 6.14 -0.56
CA LEU A 142 -4.63 7.57 -0.75
C LEU A 142 -3.49 7.81 -1.74
N GLU A 143 -2.41 7.03 -1.66
CA GLU A 143 -1.28 7.11 -2.59
C GLU A 143 -1.71 6.81 -4.02
N SER A 144 -2.46 5.72 -4.26
CA SER A 144 -2.94 5.36 -5.59
C SER A 144 -3.78 6.48 -6.20
N HIS A 145 -4.69 7.08 -5.43
CA HIS A 145 -5.50 8.19 -5.91
C HIS A 145 -4.68 9.46 -6.22
N LEU A 146 -3.64 9.74 -5.43
CA LEU A 146 -2.79 10.91 -5.65
C LEU A 146 -1.86 10.72 -6.86
N LEU A 147 -1.43 9.48 -7.13
CA LEU A 147 -0.62 9.13 -8.31
C LEU A 147 -1.38 9.31 -9.63
N ASP A 148 -2.72 9.23 -9.62
CA ASP A 148 -3.53 9.46 -10.82
C ASP A 148 -3.54 10.93 -11.27
N HIS A 149 -3.07 11.87 -10.45
CA HIS A 149 -3.04 13.28 -10.80
C HIS A 149 -1.89 13.61 -11.79
N PRO A 150 -2.15 14.30 -12.92
CA PRO A 150 -1.17 14.45 -14.01
C PRO A 150 0.10 15.23 -13.62
N ASP A 151 0.02 16.06 -12.59
CA ASP A 151 1.16 16.83 -12.10
C ASP A 151 2.02 16.06 -11.07
N VAL A 152 1.57 14.87 -10.60
CA VAL A 152 2.25 14.05 -9.59
C VAL A 152 3.14 13.01 -10.26
N ALA A 153 4.39 12.93 -9.80
CA ALA A 153 5.37 11.93 -10.21
C ALA A 153 5.41 10.75 -9.24
N ASP A 154 5.30 11.04 -7.94
CA ASP A 154 5.43 10.08 -6.86
C ASP A 154 4.77 10.63 -5.58
N VAL A 155 4.39 9.74 -4.67
CA VAL A 155 3.71 10.11 -3.42
C VAL A 155 3.98 9.09 -2.31
N CYS A 156 4.02 9.58 -1.07
CA CYS A 156 4.09 8.78 0.14
C CYS A 156 3.13 9.36 1.17
N VAL A 157 2.26 8.55 1.77
CA VAL A 157 1.32 8.98 2.81
C VAL A 157 1.68 8.38 4.15
N VAL A 158 1.66 9.19 5.21
CA VAL A 158 1.92 8.77 6.59
C VAL A 158 0.88 9.35 7.53
N GLY A 159 0.64 8.70 8.67
CA GLY A 159 -0.15 9.27 9.76
C GLY A 159 0.69 10.24 10.58
N ILE A 160 0.16 11.42 10.88
CA ILE A 160 0.71 12.35 11.88
C ILE A 160 -0.25 12.46 13.07
N PRO A 161 0.24 12.61 14.31
CA PRO A 161 -0.62 12.81 15.47
C PRO A 161 -1.48 14.07 15.34
N ASP A 162 -2.74 13.99 15.76
CA ASP A 162 -3.68 15.12 15.80
C ASP A 162 -4.52 15.07 17.08
N ASP A 163 -4.61 16.20 17.79
CA ASP A 163 -5.28 16.27 19.09
C ASP A 163 -6.79 15.95 19.00
N PHE A 164 -7.41 16.20 17.85
CA PHE A 164 -8.85 15.96 17.66
C PHE A 164 -9.16 14.60 17.03
N SER A 165 -8.35 14.18 16.07
CA SER A 165 -8.61 13.01 15.22
C SER A 165 -7.78 11.79 15.61
N GLY A 166 -6.88 11.90 16.59
CA GLY A 166 -5.90 10.87 16.90
C GLY A 166 -4.74 10.91 15.92
N GLU A 167 -5.02 10.60 14.66
CA GLU A 167 -4.09 10.78 13.54
C GLU A 167 -4.77 11.48 12.35
N LEU A 168 -3.96 12.14 11.52
CA LEU A 168 -4.34 12.68 10.22
C LEU A 168 -3.42 12.14 9.13
N PRO A 169 -3.93 11.81 7.93
CA PRO A 169 -3.09 11.47 6.81
C PRO A 169 -2.32 12.70 6.32
N PHE A 170 -1.03 12.50 6.10
CA PHE A 170 -0.10 13.50 5.63
C PHE A 170 0.66 12.96 4.42
N ALA A 171 0.57 13.64 3.28
CA ALA A 171 1.24 13.18 2.06
C ALA A 171 2.48 14.02 1.71
N PHE A 172 3.56 13.34 1.37
CA PHE A 172 4.72 13.89 0.68
C PHE A 172 4.57 13.65 -0.81
N ILE A 173 4.53 14.72 -1.61
CA ILE A 173 4.28 14.65 -3.05
C ILE A 173 5.51 15.10 -3.83
N VAL A 174 5.91 14.30 -4.82
CA VAL A 174 6.91 14.68 -5.83
C VAL A 174 6.18 15.05 -7.11
N LEU A 175 6.53 16.19 -7.69
CA LEU A 175 5.91 16.67 -8.93
C LEU A 175 6.67 16.21 -10.18
N ASN A 176 5.93 16.08 -11.28
CA ASN A 176 6.51 15.91 -12.61
C ASN A 176 7.32 17.16 -13.01
N ASP A 177 8.33 16.96 -13.86
CA ASP A 177 9.27 18.04 -14.24
C ASP A 177 8.54 19.26 -14.86
N GLY A 178 7.47 19.05 -15.62
CA GLY A 178 6.65 20.14 -16.17
C GLY A 178 5.94 20.96 -15.09
N ALA A 179 5.26 20.28 -14.15
CA ALA A 179 4.57 20.94 -13.05
C ALA A 179 5.55 21.66 -12.10
N ARG A 180 6.73 21.07 -11.85
CA ARG A 180 7.78 21.73 -11.04
C ARG A 180 8.22 23.06 -11.68
N VAL A 181 8.55 23.05 -12.97
CA VAL A 181 9.01 24.23 -13.70
C VAL A 181 7.94 25.33 -13.69
N ASP A 182 6.67 24.97 -13.83
CA ASP A 182 5.56 25.93 -13.80
C ASP A 182 5.39 26.58 -12.43
N ILE A 183 5.60 25.84 -11.33
CA ILE A 183 5.57 26.40 -9.97
C ILE A 183 6.78 27.30 -9.70
N GLU A 184 7.99 26.84 -10.05
CA GLU A 184 9.23 27.62 -9.87
C GLU A 184 9.18 28.94 -10.66
N ALA A 185 8.58 28.91 -11.85
CA ALA A 185 8.35 30.09 -12.67
C ALA A 185 7.17 30.96 -12.19
N HIS A 186 6.52 30.63 -11.06
CA HIS A 186 5.32 31.29 -10.52
C HIS A 186 4.13 31.31 -11.51
N LYS A 187 4.14 30.44 -12.52
CA LYS A 187 3.07 30.31 -13.52
C LYS A 187 1.88 29.52 -12.98
N ARG A 188 2.11 28.69 -11.96
CA ARG A 188 1.08 27.97 -11.19
C ARG A 188 1.22 28.27 -9.71
N ASN A 189 0.10 28.59 -9.06
CA ASN A 189 0.06 28.77 -7.61
C ASN A 189 0.25 27.39 -6.94
N PRO A 190 1.25 27.17 -6.07
CA PRO A 190 1.41 25.91 -5.35
C PRO A 190 0.19 25.58 -4.48
N TYR A 191 -0.54 26.58 -3.99
CA TYR A 191 -1.82 26.39 -3.31
C TYR A 191 -2.93 25.92 -4.25
N ALA A 192 -2.89 26.22 -5.55
CA ALA A 192 -3.88 25.70 -6.50
C ALA A 192 -3.71 24.19 -6.74
N ILE A 193 -2.47 23.68 -6.64
CA ILE A 193 -2.21 22.23 -6.63
C ILE A 193 -2.72 21.64 -5.30
N LYS A 194 -2.43 22.29 -4.18
CA LYS A 194 -3.00 21.91 -2.88
C LYS A 194 -4.54 21.89 -2.90
N GLU A 195 -5.20 22.85 -3.55
CA GLU A 195 -6.66 22.90 -3.69
C GLU A 195 -7.22 21.85 -4.65
N ALA A 196 -6.57 21.63 -5.81
CA ALA A 196 -6.92 20.56 -6.74
C ALA A 196 -6.77 19.17 -6.09
N MET A 197 -5.74 19.00 -5.26
CA MET A 197 -5.52 17.77 -4.48
C MET A 197 -6.42 17.69 -3.24
N MET A 198 -6.77 18.82 -2.61
CA MET A 198 -7.83 18.87 -1.59
C MET A 198 -9.22 18.60 -2.16
N ALA A 199 -9.42 18.65 -3.48
CA ALA A 199 -10.66 18.17 -4.10
C ALA A 199 -10.79 16.64 -4.04
N VAL A 200 -9.69 15.89 -3.85
CA VAL A 200 -9.69 14.43 -3.57
C VAL A 200 -10.48 14.10 -2.29
N ARG A 201 -10.69 15.09 -1.41
CA ARG A 201 -11.57 15.07 -0.22
C ARG A 201 -13.02 14.66 -0.50
N LEU A 202 -13.44 14.58 -1.75
CA LEU A 202 -14.81 14.21 -2.16
C LEU A 202 -14.98 12.74 -2.60
N TYR A 203 -13.91 11.99 -2.87
CA TYR A 203 -14.02 10.67 -3.53
C TYR A 203 -13.56 9.45 -2.73
N VAL A 204 -13.16 9.60 -1.47
CA VAL A 204 -13.05 8.45 -0.56
C VAL A 204 -14.42 8.20 0.07
N PHE A 205 -15.32 7.57 -0.70
CA PHE A 205 -16.64 7.18 -0.23
C PHE A 205 -16.48 6.05 0.81
N PRO A 206 -17.02 6.12 2.04
CA PRO A 206 -17.96 7.11 2.59
C PRO A 206 -17.38 7.98 3.74
N PHE A 207 -16.10 8.38 3.74
CA PHE A 207 -15.51 9.05 4.91
C PHE A 207 -14.83 10.39 4.60
N ARG A 208 -15.33 11.46 5.23
CA ARG A 208 -14.68 12.78 5.25
C ARG A 208 -13.44 12.75 6.15
N VAL A 209 -12.32 12.33 5.60
CA VAL A 209 -11.00 12.46 6.24
C VAL A 209 -10.34 13.76 5.75
N CYS A 210 -9.94 14.63 6.67
CA CYS A 210 -9.10 15.79 6.31
C CYS A 210 -7.66 15.29 6.18
N ALA A 211 -7.09 15.36 4.98
CA ALA A 211 -5.67 15.11 4.78
C ALA A 211 -4.92 16.44 4.63
N GLU A 212 -3.73 16.52 5.22
CA GLU A 212 -2.80 17.61 4.95
C GLU A 212 -1.76 17.15 3.94
N PHE A 213 -1.37 18.04 3.03
CA PHE A 213 -0.49 17.73 1.91
C PHE A 213 0.71 18.66 1.93
N VAL A 214 1.92 18.10 1.86
CA VAL A 214 3.15 18.84 1.61
C VAL A 214 3.71 18.48 0.25
N VAL A 215 3.85 19.50 -0.60
CA VAL A 215 4.42 19.40 -1.93
C VAL A 215 5.93 19.58 -1.81
N VAL A 216 6.70 18.52 -2.11
CA VAL A 216 8.17 18.54 -2.08
C VAL A 216 8.69 18.60 -3.52
N ALA A 217 9.13 19.79 -3.94
CA ALA A 217 9.56 20.05 -5.33
C ALA A 217 10.96 19.50 -5.70
N ARG A 218 11.57 18.58 -4.95
CA ARG A 218 12.95 18.12 -5.20
C ARG A 218 13.00 16.75 -5.89
N ARG A 219 13.96 16.55 -6.80
CA ARG A 219 14.33 15.23 -7.35
C ARG A 219 14.85 14.34 -6.20
N ARG A 220 13.97 13.57 -5.56
CA ARG A 220 14.37 12.48 -4.67
C ARG A 220 13.80 11.17 -5.21
N ALA A 221 14.57 10.10 -5.09
CA ALA A 221 14.12 8.76 -5.47
C ALA A 221 13.01 8.29 -4.51
N GLN A 222 12.12 7.41 -4.97
CA GLN A 222 11.02 6.82 -4.18
C GLN A 222 11.50 6.28 -2.81
N SER A 223 12.67 5.65 -2.77
CA SER A 223 13.29 5.14 -1.55
C SER A 223 13.69 6.24 -0.55
N GLU A 224 14.06 7.42 -1.03
CA GLU A 224 14.40 8.56 -0.18
C GLU A 224 13.16 9.28 0.36
N VAL A 225 12.08 9.34 -0.42
CA VAL A 225 10.78 9.86 0.04
C VAL A 225 10.25 8.96 1.16
N GLN A 226 10.21 7.64 0.94
CA GLN A 226 9.83 6.66 1.96
C GLN A 226 10.76 6.70 3.19
N ALA A 227 12.06 6.89 3.01
CA ALA A 227 12.99 7.04 4.12
C ALA A 227 12.85 8.37 4.87
N THR A 228 12.34 9.42 4.22
CA THR A 228 12.03 10.71 4.85
C THR A 228 10.72 10.60 5.63
N CYS A 229 9.70 9.96 5.03
CA CYS A 229 8.44 9.57 5.68
C CYS A 229 8.71 8.80 6.99
N ARG A 230 9.50 7.72 6.94
CA ARG A 230 9.82 6.89 8.12
C ARG A 230 10.63 7.62 9.20
N ARG A 231 11.32 8.70 8.86
CA ARG A 231 12.14 9.46 9.82
C ARG A 231 11.34 10.54 10.55
N GLY A 232 10.14 10.91 10.09
CA GLY A 232 9.34 11.98 10.69
C GLY A 232 10.04 13.35 10.73
N VAL A 233 11.16 13.52 10.01
CA VAL A 233 11.93 14.76 10.02
C VAL A 233 11.49 15.64 8.86
N CYS A 234 10.50 16.47 9.11
CA CYS A 234 10.41 17.77 8.46
C CYS A 234 10.06 18.78 9.55
N GLY A 235 11.07 19.51 10.01
CA GLY A 235 10.83 20.69 10.84
C GLY A 235 9.95 21.65 10.05
N TYR A 236 8.80 22.01 10.62
CA TYR A 236 8.01 23.15 10.20
C TYR A 236 8.84 24.41 10.50
N ASP A 237 9.61 24.89 9.53
CA ASP A 237 10.01 26.29 9.55
C ASP A 237 8.84 27.08 8.95
N SER A 238 8.11 27.72 9.86
CA SER A 238 7.04 28.70 9.64
C SER A 238 7.50 29.91 8.85
#